data_AF-A0A0J0XE61-F1
#
_entry.id   AF-A0A0J0XE61-F1
#
_cell.length_a   1.000
_cell.length_b   1.000
_cell.length_c   1.000
_cell.angle_alpha   90.00
_cell.angle_beta   90.00
_cell.angle_gamma   90.00
#
_symmetry.space_group_name_H-M   'P 1'
#
loop_
_entity.id
_entity.type
_entity.pdbx_description
1 polymer ?
#
loop_
_entity_poly.entity_id
_entity_poly.type
_entity_poly.pdbx_seq_one_letter_code
_entity_poly.pdbx_strand_id
1 'polypeptide(L)'
;MRLTTLISSFFLAAVALAAAVPVPQPQGRALTNAQALARGLPLKKPRVCDAACKANRLARRSKPSHTSLPARSVQFRKTCADVTYNFAGSGAIMTGTCADSFGNVFTTSLDLNNCITPNKGTLMCMPSGFTTTGGCTACSVDGETLNCMCPNSKGVLTKASLNLNACIGNKEGQLYCNKHED
;
A
#
# COMPACT_ATOMS: atom_id res chain seq x y z
N MET A 1 -6.73 46.79 -40.92
CA MET A 1 -7.40 45.59 -41.46
C MET A 1 -7.86 44.74 -40.29
N ARG A 2 -9.16 44.43 -40.24
CA ARG A 2 -9.85 43.68 -39.18
C ARG A 2 -9.60 42.18 -39.37
N LEU A 3 -9.41 41.42 -38.28
CA LEU A 3 -9.59 39.97 -38.30
C LEU A 3 -10.35 39.54 -37.03
N THR A 4 -11.64 39.27 -37.23
CA THR A 4 -12.64 38.88 -36.25
C THR A 4 -12.52 37.39 -35.90
N THR A 5 -12.47 37.10 -34.60
CA THR A 5 -12.49 35.74 -34.02
C THR A 5 -13.94 35.30 -33.80
N LEU A 6 -14.34 34.17 -34.39
CA LEU A 6 -15.62 33.49 -34.14
C LEU A 6 -15.31 32.16 -33.46
N ILE A 7 -15.64 32.03 -32.17
CA ILE A 7 -15.56 30.76 -31.44
C ILE A 7 -16.98 30.22 -31.32
N SER A 8 -17.22 29.12 -32.02
CA SER A 8 -18.50 28.40 -32.07
C SER A 8 -18.63 27.46 -30.87
N SER A 9 -19.67 27.69 -30.07
CA SER A 9 -20.02 26.93 -28.88
C SER A 9 -20.73 25.62 -29.26
N PHE A 10 -20.11 24.48 -28.99
CA PHE A 10 -20.79 23.17 -29.02
C PHE A 10 -21.00 22.67 -27.59
N PHE A 11 -22.24 22.81 -27.10
CA PHE A 11 -22.72 22.13 -25.91
C PHE A 11 -23.15 20.70 -26.29
N LEU A 12 -22.41 19.69 -25.80
CA LEU A 12 -22.82 18.29 -25.84
C LEU A 12 -23.49 17.95 -24.50
N ALA A 13 -24.80 17.77 -24.52
CA ALA A 13 -25.57 17.23 -23.40
C ALA A 13 -25.41 15.71 -23.35
N ALA A 14 -24.76 15.20 -22.29
CA ALA A 14 -24.68 13.77 -22.01
C ALA A 14 -25.90 13.33 -21.17
N VAL A 15 -26.71 12.45 -21.73
CA VAL A 15 -27.84 11.79 -21.05
C VAL A 15 -27.29 10.63 -20.22
N ALA A 16 -27.44 10.69 -18.91
CA ALA A 16 -27.07 9.61 -17.99
C ALA A 16 -28.31 8.73 -17.68
N LEU A 17 -28.27 7.48 -18.14
CA LEU A 17 -29.21 6.42 -17.76
C LEU A 17 -28.71 5.76 -16.47
N ALA A 18 -29.42 5.97 -15.35
CA ALA A 18 -29.14 5.30 -14.08
C ALA A 18 -29.84 3.92 -14.05
N ALA A 19 -29.07 2.84 -14.11
CA ALA A 19 -29.55 1.48 -13.86
C ALA A 19 -29.52 1.20 -12.35
N ALA A 20 -30.68 0.84 -11.77
CA ALA A 20 -30.80 0.44 -10.37
C ALA A 20 -30.18 -0.94 -10.14
N VAL A 21 -29.15 -1.00 -9.29
CA VAL A 21 -28.48 -2.25 -8.88
C VAL A 21 -29.25 -2.88 -7.71
N PRO A 22 -29.58 -4.18 -7.75
CA PRO A 22 -30.24 -4.86 -6.64
C PRO A 22 -29.32 -4.97 -5.42
N VAL A 23 -29.82 -4.52 -4.26
CA VAL A 23 -29.14 -4.60 -2.96
C VAL A 23 -29.11 -6.05 -2.47
N PRO A 24 -27.93 -6.65 -2.20
CA PRO A 24 -27.84 -7.98 -1.62
C PRO A 24 -28.36 -7.96 -0.18
N GLN A 25 -29.29 -8.86 0.14
CA GLN A 25 -29.74 -9.04 1.52
C GLN A 25 -28.62 -9.65 2.39
N PRO A 26 -28.45 -9.18 3.63
CA PRO A 26 -27.43 -9.69 4.53
C PRO A 26 -27.74 -11.14 4.93
N GLN A 27 -26.91 -12.06 4.46
CA GLN A 27 -26.92 -13.45 4.94
C GLN A 27 -26.58 -13.46 6.43
N GLY A 28 -27.45 -14.12 7.21
CA GLY A 28 -27.47 -14.09 8.66
C GLY A 28 -26.11 -14.34 9.30
N ARG A 29 -25.64 -13.37 10.07
CA ARG A 29 -24.50 -13.53 10.97
C ARG A 29 -24.78 -14.69 11.93
N ALA A 30 -23.81 -15.59 12.05
CA ALA A 30 -23.84 -16.66 13.04
C ALA A 30 -24.07 -16.06 14.43
N LEU A 31 -25.16 -16.51 15.07
CA LEU A 31 -25.53 -16.10 16.42
C LEU A 31 -24.41 -16.48 17.39
N THR A 32 -23.95 -15.52 18.17
CA THR A 32 -23.01 -15.79 19.26
C THR A 32 -23.66 -16.68 20.31
N ASN A 33 -22.88 -17.42 21.11
CA ASN A 33 -23.42 -18.26 22.19
C ASN A 33 -24.31 -17.47 23.17
N ALA A 34 -24.04 -16.17 23.36
CA ALA A 34 -24.87 -15.27 24.16
C ALA A 34 -26.27 -15.06 23.56
N GLN A 35 -26.36 -14.90 22.23
CA GLN A 35 -27.64 -14.76 21.53
C GLN A 35 -28.40 -16.10 21.42
N ALA A 36 -27.69 -17.22 21.38
CA ALA A 36 -28.30 -18.55 21.45
C ALA A 36 -28.92 -18.83 22.83
N LEU A 37 -28.24 -18.42 23.90
CA LEU A 37 -28.73 -18.54 25.28
C LEU A 37 -30.01 -17.71 25.51
N ALA A 38 -30.06 -16.48 25.00
CA ALA A 38 -31.24 -15.61 25.08
C ALA A 38 -32.47 -16.18 24.35
N ARG A 39 -32.27 -17.14 23.44
CA ARG A 39 -33.32 -17.79 22.65
C ARG A 39 -33.68 -19.20 23.12
N GLY A 40 -33.15 -19.65 24.26
CA GLY A 40 -33.39 -20.99 24.80
C GLY A 40 -32.84 -22.11 23.92
N LEU A 41 -31.90 -21.81 23.02
CA LEU A 41 -31.27 -22.81 22.16
C LEU A 41 -30.22 -23.60 22.96
N PRO A 42 -30.09 -24.92 22.72
CA PRO A 42 -29.11 -25.75 23.41
C PRO A 42 -27.68 -25.26 23.12
N LEU A 43 -26.94 -24.92 24.17
CA LEU A 43 -25.54 -24.53 24.05
C LEU A 43 -24.71 -25.73 23.61
N LYS A 44 -23.88 -25.53 22.57
CA LYS A 44 -22.90 -26.52 22.15
C LYS A 44 -21.87 -26.68 23.27
N LYS A 45 -21.85 -27.86 23.90
CA LYS A 45 -20.92 -28.16 25.00
C LYS A 45 -19.47 -27.84 24.57
N PRO A 46 -18.66 -27.20 25.45
CA PRO A 46 -17.25 -27.02 25.18
C PRO A 46 -16.61 -28.39 24.95
N ARG A 47 -15.84 -28.55 23.87
CA ARG A 47 -15.03 -29.75 23.69
C ARG A 47 -14.01 -29.77 24.81
N VAL A 48 -14.18 -30.69 25.76
CA VAL A 48 -13.14 -30.99 26.75
C VAL A 48 -12.02 -31.64 25.96
N CYS A 49 -10.88 -30.97 25.92
CA CYS A 49 -9.70 -31.49 25.24
C CYS A 49 -9.02 -32.50 26.17
N ASP A 50 -9.12 -33.78 25.85
CA ASP A 50 -8.39 -34.84 26.56
C ASP A 50 -6.86 -34.69 26.40
N ALA A 51 -6.10 -35.43 27.22
CA ALA A 51 -4.63 -35.38 27.25
C ALA A 51 -3.97 -35.56 25.86
N ALA A 52 -4.59 -36.32 24.95
CA ALA A 52 -4.15 -36.49 23.57
C ALA A 52 -4.17 -35.18 22.76
N CYS A 53 -5.10 -34.25 23.05
CA CYS A 53 -5.15 -32.94 22.41
C CYS A 53 -4.05 -32.00 22.95
N LYS A 54 -3.65 -32.13 24.23
CA LYS A 54 -2.53 -31.37 24.81
C LYS A 54 -1.17 -31.73 24.17
N ALA A 55 -0.91 -33.02 23.95
CA ALA A 55 0.33 -33.47 23.31
C ALA A 55 0.47 -32.96 21.86
N ASN A 56 -0.63 -32.93 21.10
CA ASN A 56 -0.66 -32.43 19.73
C ASN A 56 -0.47 -30.89 19.64
N ARG A 57 -0.81 -30.15 20.72
CA ARG A 57 -0.58 -28.69 20.82
C ARG A 57 0.90 -28.34 21.00
N LEU A 58 1.66 -29.17 21.70
CA LEU A 58 3.10 -28.96 21.90
C LEU A 58 3.90 -29.36 20.65
N ALA A 59 3.50 -30.42 19.94
CA ALA A 59 4.12 -30.81 18.66
C ALA A 59 3.84 -29.82 17.51
N ARG A 60 2.74 -29.06 17.56
CA ARG A 60 2.46 -27.97 16.60
C ARG A 60 3.23 -26.68 16.87
N ARG A 61 3.94 -26.57 18.00
CA ARG A 61 4.69 -25.36 18.37
C ARG A 61 6.13 -25.34 17.83
N SER A 62 6.60 -26.43 17.24
CA SER A 62 7.96 -26.58 16.69
C SER A 62 8.04 -26.55 15.17
N LYS A 63 6.92 -26.45 14.45
CA LYS A 63 6.98 -26.09 13.03
C LYS A 63 7.23 -24.58 12.96
N PRO A 64 8.30 -24.09 12.30
CA PRO A 64 8.37 -22.68 11.97
C PRO A 64 7.08 -22.38 11.23
N SER A 65 6.23 -21.57 11.84
CA SER A 65 5.13 -20.98 11.11
C SER A 65 5.82 -20.26 9.97
N HIS A 66 5.66 -20.75 8.74
CA HIS A 66 5.65 -19.86 7.60
C HIS A 66 4.57 -18.86 7.96
N THR A 67 4.98 -17.75 8.58
CA THR A 67 4.18 -16.57 8.76
C THR A 67 3.86 -16.24 7.33
N SER A 68 2.67 -16.61 6.88
CA SER A 68 2.18 -16.34 5.53
C SER A 68 2.27 -14.84 5.40
N LEU A 69 3.39 -14.37 4.85
CA LEU A 69 3.57 -12.98 4.54
C LEU A 69 2.41 -12.66 3.62
N PRO A 70 1.63 -11.62 3.91
CA PRO A 70 0.49 -11.33 3.07
C PRO A 70 1.01 -11.13 1.65
N ALA A 71 0.49 -11.93 0.72
CA ALA A 71 0.61 -11.81 -0.75
C ALA A 71 0.73 -10.36 -1.25
N ARG A 72 0.08 -9.46 -0.52
CA ARG A 72 0.12 -8.03 -0.70
C ARG A 72 0.36 -7.36 0.64
N SER A 73 1.56 -6.82 0.84
CA SER A 73 1.86 -5.93 1.96
C SER A 73 1.86 -4.50 1.47
N VAL A 74 1.10 -3.64 2.14
CA VAL A 74 1.12 -2.19 1.92
C VAL A 74 2.43 -1.57 2.41
N GLN A 75 3.17 -2.29 3.27
CA GLN A 75 4.43 -1.88 3.87
C GLN A 75 5.54 -2.83 3.41
N PHE A 76 6.31 -2.45 2.39
CA PHE A 76 7.33 -3.32 1.79
C PHE A 76 8.32 -3.87 2.82
N ARG A 77 8.67 -3.10 3.86
CA ARG A 77 9.69 -3.51 4.84
C ARG A 77 9.33 -4.79 5.62
N LYS A 78 8.05 -5.14 5.70
CA LYS A 78 7.60 -6.37 6.35
C LYS A 78 7.92 -7.63 5.57
N THR A 79 8.10 -7.51 4.26
CA THR A 79 8.22 -8.64 3.34
C THR A 79 9.44 -8.55 2.43
N CYS A 80 10.26 -7.51 2.59
CA CYS A 80 11.48 -7.29 1.82
C CYS A 80 12.69 -7.09 2.73
N ALA A 81 13.84 -7.58 2.28
CA ALA A 81 15.15 -7.49 2.91
C ALA A 81 16.17 -6.91 1.92
N ASP A 82 17.38 -6.62 2.43
CA ASP A 82 18.55 -6.18 1.64
C ASP A 82 18.24 -4.99 0.72
N VAL A 83 17.44 -4.07 1.26
CA VAL A 83 16.96 -2.90 0.52
C VAL A 83 18.08 -1.87 0.41
N THR A 84 18.38 -1.48 -0.82
CA THR A 84 19.39 -0.49 -1.18
C THR A 84 18.76 0.63 -2.01
N TYR A 85 19.34 1.82 -1.91
CA TYR A 85 18.86 3.02 -2.59
C TYR A 85 19.99 3.64 -3.39
N ASN A 86 19.71 3.99 -4.64
CA ASN A 86 20.63 4.67 -5.52
C ASN A 86 20.00 5.98 -6.02
N PHE A 87 20.52 7.09 -5.50
CA PHE A 87 20.16 8.45 -5.90
C PHE A 87 21.29 9.04 -6.76
N ALA A 88 21.40 8.58 -8.01
CA ALA A 88 22.42 9.07 -8.95
C ALA A 88 21.78 10.00 -9.99
N GLY A 89 22.27 11.25 -10.06
CA GLY A 89 21.75 12.25 -10.97
C GLY A 89 20.26 12.50 -10.75
N SER A 90 19.45 12.24 -11.77
CA SER A 90 17.99 12.32 -11.69
C SER A 90 17.31 10.97 -11.38
N GLY A 91 18.06 9.88 -11.23
CA GLY A 91 17.53 8.56 -10.90
C GLY A 91 17.32 8.38 -9.39
N ALA A 92 16.23 7.70 -9.01
CA ALA A 92 15.93 7.35 -7.63
C ALA A 92 15.52 5.87 -7.55
N ILE A 93 16.48 4.98 -7.77
CA ILE A 93 16.20 3.54 -7.85
C ILE A 93 16.32 2.91 -6.47
N MET A 94 15.26 2.22 -6.05
CA MET A 94 15.24 1.34 -4.90
C MET A 94 15.33 -0.10 -5.39
N THR A 95 16.23 -0.89 -4.81
CA THR A 95 16.37 -2.32 -5.10
C THR A 95 16.25 -3.09 -3.79
N GLY A 96 15.61 -4.26 -3.81
CA GLY A 96 15.54 -5.12 -2.64
C GLY A 96 15.11 -6.54 -2.98
N THR A 97 15.19 -7.42 -1.99
CA THR A 97 14.76 -8.82 -2.13
C THR A 97 13.46 -9.00 -1.38
N CYS A 98 12.38 -9.30 -2.10
CA CYS A 98 11.02 -9.34 -1.59
C CYS A 98 10.44 -10.75 -1.67
N ALA A 99 9.77 -11.18 -0.61
CA ALA A 99 9.09 -12.46 -0.56
C ALA A 99 7.67 -12.39 -1.14
N ASP A 100 7.24 -13.45 -1.82
CA ASP A 100 5.85 -13.68 -2.22
C ASP A 100 5.03 -14.35 -1.10
N SER A 101 3.77 -14.66 -1.38
CA SER A 101 2.89 -15.38 -0.43
C SER A 101 3.30 -16.82 -0.12
N PHE A 102 4.10 -17.43 -0.98
CA PHE A 102 4.63 -18.79 -0.81
C PHE A 102 5.99 -18.82 -0.07
N GLY A 103 6.58 -17.65 0.17
CA GLY A 103 7.89 -17.49 0.78
C GLY A 103 9.05 -17.57 -0.21
N ASN A 104 8.79 -17.59 -1.52
CA ASN A 104 9.84 -17.44 -2.52
C ASN A 104 10.33 -15.98 -2.52
N VAL A 105 11.63 -15.79 -2.66
CA VAL A 105 12.26 -14.48 -2.65
C VAL A 105 12.67 -14.05 -4.05
N PHE A 106 12.36 -12.81 -4.40
CA PHE A 106 12.65 -12.22 -5.70
C PHE A 106 13.43 -10.93 -5.50
N THR A 107 14.48 -10.74 -6.28
CA THR A 107 15.14 -9.43 -6.38
C THR A 107 14.31 -8.55 -7.30
N THR A 108 13.91 -7.38 -6.81
CA THR A 108 13.05 -6.45 -7.51
C THR A 108 13.57 -5.04 -7.35
N SER A 109 13.28 -4.18 -8.32
CA SER A 109 13.69 -2.77 -8.33
C SER A 109 12.51 -1.89 -8.69
N LEU A 110 12.44 -0.73 -8.06
CA LEU A 110 11.40 0.26 -8.24
C LEU A 110 12.02 1.65 -8.37
N ASP A 111 11.66 2.39 -9.41
CA ASP A 111 12.00 3.81 -9.49
C ASP A 111 11.03 4.61 -8.62
N LEU A 112 11.58 5.22 -7.57
CA LEU A 112 10.83 6.03 -6.60
C LEU A 112 10.23 7.28 -7.25
N ASN A 113 10.76 7.75 -8.38
CA ASN A 113 10.14 8.84 -9.12
C ASN A 113 8.73 8.49 -9.61
N ASN A 114 8.45 7.21 -9.83
CA ASN A 114 7.13 6.75 -10.23
C ASN A 114 6.15 6.68 -9.05
N CYS A 115 6.61 6.86 -7.82
CA CYS A 115 5.77 6.73 -6.62
C CYS A 115 5.70 7.99 -5.75
N ILE A 116 6.67 8.91 -5.88
CA ILE A 116 6.82 10.05 -4.99
C ILE A 116 6.84 11.36 -5.80
N THR A 117 6.06 12.32 -5.32
CA THR A 117 5.92 13.68 -5.86
C THR A 117 6.30 14.68 -4.78
N PRO A 118 7.01 15.76 -5.09
CA PRO A 118 7.15 16.88 -4.19
C PRO A 118 5.96 17.83 -4.33
N ASN A 119 5.50 18.34 -3.20
CA ASN A 119 4.42 19.32 -3.14
C ASN A 119 4.80 20.45 -2.19
N LYS A 120 5.21 21.59 -2.73
CA LYS A 120 5.49 22.82 -1.95
C LYS A 120 6.46 22.60 -0.78
N GLY A 121 7.51 21.80 -0.97
CA GLY A 121 8.52 21.51 0.05
C GLY A 121 8.21 20.30 0.93
N THR A 122 7.12 19.57 0.67
CA THR A 122 6.84 18.26 1.26
C THR A 122 6.91 17.16 0.20
N LEU A 123 6.96 15.90 0.63
CA LEU A 123 6.94 14.73 -0.25
C LEU A 123 5.61 13.96 -0.05
N MET A 124 5.02 13.46 -1.13
CA MET A 124 3.73 12.76 -1.13
C MET A 124 3.77 11.51 -1.99
N CYS A 125 2.94 10.51 -1.67
CA CYS A 125 2.82 9.25 -2.41
C CYS A 125 2.02 9.42 -3.72
N MET A 126 2.64 10.03 -4.73
CA MET A 126 2.03 10.20 -6.06
C MET A 126 3.09 10.04 -7.17
N PRO A 127 2.70 9.59 -8.37
CA PRO A 127 3.61 9.54 -9.52
C PRO A 127 3.82 10.95 -10.10
N SER A 128 5.01 11.52 -9.91
CA SER A 128 5.40 12.75 -10.64
C SER A 128 6.92 12.94 -10.76
N GLY A 129 7.73 12.18 -10.02
CA GLY A 129 9.18 12.26 -10.09
C GLY A 129 9.76 13.38 -9.23
N PHE A 130 10.08 13.07 -7.99
CA PHE A 130 10.61 14.06 -7.04
C PHE A 130 12.03 14.54 -7.35
N THR A 131 12.89 13.72 -7.95
CA THR A 131 14.24 14.16 -8.37
C THR A 131 14.25 14.75 -9.78
N THR A 132 13.41 14.26 -10.68
CA THR A 132 13.38 14.68 -12.10
C THR A 132 12.61 15.98 -12.30
N THR A 133 11.33 16.01 -11.94
CA THR A 133 10.45 17.19 -12.13
C THR A 133 10.43 18.08 -10.91
N GLY A 134 10.62 17.47 -9.74
CA GLY A 134 10.48 18.13 -8.46
C GLY A 134 11.65 18.96 -7.98
N GLY A 135 12.83 18.80 -8.59
CA GLY A 135 14.05 19.49 -8.20
C GLY A 135 14.53 19.16 -6.78
N CYS A 136 14.07 18.06 -6.18
CA CYS A 136 14.58 17.61 -4.90
C CYS A 136 16.01 17.09 -5.05
N THR A 137 16.87 17.43 -4.09
CA THR A 137 18.29 17.08 -4.06
C THR A 137 18.69 16.60 -2.67
N ALA A 138 19.94 16.15 -2.52
CA ALA A 138 20.50 15.70 -1.23
C ALA A 138 19.62 14.66 -0.51
N CYS A 139 19.16 13.67 -1.26
CA CYS A 139 18.30 12.62 -0.74
C CYS A 139 19.08 11.53 -0.01
N SER A 140 18.55 11.09 1.12
CA SER A 140 19.08 10.00 1.94
C SER A 140 17.91 9.23 2.56
N VAL A 141 18.14 7.96 2.88
CA VAL A 141 17.16 7.14 3.60
C VAL A 141 17.73 6.76 4.95
N ASP A 142 16.94 6.98 5.99
CA ASP A 142 17.24 6.52 7.35
C ASP A 142 16.10 5.60 7.81
N GLY A 143 16.41 4.31 7.99
CA GLY A 143 15.41 3.25 8.18
C GLY A 143 14.48 3.14 6.97
N GLU A 144 13.23 3.54 7.15
CA GLU A 144 12.21 3.62 6.10
C GLU A 144 11.80 5.06 5.77
N THR A 145 12.49 6.05 6.35
CA THR A 145 12.21 7.48 6.12
C THR A 145 13.12 8.04 5.04
N LEU A 146 12.53 8.42 3.92
CA LEU A 146 13.20 9.21 2.89
C LEU A 146 13.30 10.65 3.34
N ASN A 147 14.51 11.21 3.34
CA ASN A 147 14.80 12.61 3.64
C ASN A 147 15.43 13.26 2.41
N CYS A 148 14.90 14.39 1.97
CA CYS A 148 15.43 15.15 0.83
C CYS A 148 15.38 16.65 1.10
N MET A 149 16.11 17.43 0.31
CA MET A 149 15.98 18.88 0.21
C MET A 149 15.14 19.22 -1.02
N CYS A 150 13.91 19.68 -0.83
CA CYS A 150 12.97 19.97 -1.91
C CYS A 150 12.62 21.46 -1.95
N PRO A 151 12.49 22.06 -3.14
CA PRO A 151 12.07 23.45 -3.27
C PRO A 151 10.63 23.62 -2.79
N ASN A 152 10.41 24.63 -1.95
CA ASN A 152 9.08 25.05 -1.54
C ASN A 152 8.41 25.93 -2.60
N SER A 153 7.21 26.45 -2.32
CA SER A 153 6.47 27.32 -3.26
C SER A 153 7.19 28.64 -3.62
N LYS A 154 8.25 29.00 -2.89
CA LYS A 154 9.11 30.15 -3.14
C LYS A 154 10.44 29.77 -3.82
N GLY A 155 10.62 28.49 -4.19
CA GLY A 155 11.86 27.97 -4.76
C GLY A 155 12.99 27.76 -3.74
N VAL A 156 12.73 27.94 -2.45
CA VAL A 156 13.74 27.75 -1.39
C VAL A 156 13.80 26.28 -1.01
N LEU A 157 15.00 25.69 -1.00
CA LEU A 157 15.20 24.30 -0.57
C LEU A 157 14.89 24.14 0.91
N THR A 158 13.96 23.23 1.20
CA THR A 158 13.52 22.89 2.55
C THR A 158 13.61 21.39 2.76
N LYS A 159 13.87 20.97 4.00
CA LYS A 159 13.92 19.55 4.35
C LYS A 159 12.52 18.96 4.26
N ALA A 160 12.39 17.90 3.46
CA ALA A 160 11.19 17.11 3.31
C ALA A 160 11.47 15.67 3.76
N SER A 161 10.51 15.07 4.46
CA SER A 161 10.61 13.69 4.95
C SER A 161 9.35 12.91 4.60
N LEU A 162 9.50 11.64 4.21
CA LEU A 162 8.38 10.75 3.87
C LEU A 162 8.69 9.32 4.31
N ASN A 163 7.74 8.68 4.98
CA ASN A 163 7.86 7.25 5.29
C ASN A 163 7.54 6.43 4.04
N LEU A 164 8.53 5.68 3.53
CA LEU A 164 8.41 4.87 2.34
C LEU A 164 7.41 3.71 2.50
N ASN A 165 7.18 3.23 3.72
CA ASN A 165 6.14 2.22 3.99
C ASN A 165 4.71 2.74 3.76
N ALA A 166 4.52 4.06 3.64
CA ALA A 166 3.23 4.63 3.25
C ALA A 166 2.99 4.56 1.73
N CYS A 167 4.07 4.65 0.94
CA CYS A 167 4.00 4.78 -0.51
C CYS A 167 4.41 3.52 -1.28
N ILE A 168 5.06 2.55 -0.63
CA ILE A 168 5.66 1.40 -1.30
C ILE A 168 5.19 0.12 -0.63
N GLY A 169 4.56 -0.73 -1.44
CA GLY A 169 4.18 -2.07 -1.05
C GLY A 169 4.98 -3.14 -1.78
N ASN A 170 4.73 -4.38 -1.39
CA ASN A 170 5.18 -5.58 -2.08
C ASN A 170 3.94 -6.40 -2.46
N LYS A 171 3.84 -6.79 -3.73
CA LYS A 171 2.81 -7.66 -4.28
C LYS A 171 3.49 -8.86 -4.95
N GLU A 172 3.37 -10.03 -4.33
CA GLU A 172 3.96 -11.29 -4.81
C GLU A 172 5.44 -11.19 -5.19
N GLY A 173 6.26 -10.59 -4.32
CA GLY A 173 7.69 -10.42 -4.53
C GLY A 173 8.08 -9.22 -5.42
N GLN A 174 7.11 -8.44 -5.90
CA GLN A 174 7.36 -7.24 -6.71
C GLN A 174 7.03 -5.97 -5.93
N LEU A 175 7.99 -5.03 -5.88
CA LEU A 175 7.77 -3.71 -5.31
C LEU A 175 6.80 -2.91 -6.18
N TYR A 176 5.88 -2.18 -5.57
CA TYR A 176 4.92 -1.33 -6.29
C TYR A 176 4.61 -0.05 -5.53
N CYS A 177 4.18 0.99 -6.26
CA CYS A 177 3.69 2.23 -5.66
C CYS A 177 2.29 2.01 -5.05
N ASN A 178 2.21 2.08 -3.73
CA ASN A 178 0.95 2.13 -3.02
C ASN A 178 0.35 3.54 -3.15
N LYS A 179 -0.48 3.73 -4.19
CA LYS A 179 -1.37 4.89 -4.24
C LYS A 179 -2.44 4.67 -3.17
N HIS A 180 -2.50 5.53 -2.17
CA HIS A 180 -3.70 5.67 -1.38
C HIS A 180 -4.75 6.29 -2.31
N GLU A 181 -5.63 5.45 -2.89
CA GLU A 181 -6.93 5.91 -3.37
C GLU A 181 -7.74 6.18 -2.10
N ASP A 182 -7.88 7.47 -1.75
CA ASP A 182 -8.87 7.93 -0.78
C ASP A 182 -10.29 7.76 -1.33
#